data_AF-A0A2E7K3Q1-F1
#
_entry.id   AF-A0A2E7K3Q1-F1
#
_cell.length_a   1.000
_cell.length_b   1.000
_cell.length_c   1.000
_cell.angle_alpha   90.00
_cell.angle_beta   90.00
_cell.angle_gamma   90.00
#
_symmetry.space_group_name_H-M   'P 1'
#
loop_
_entity.id
_entity.type
_entity.pdbx_description
1 polymer ?
#
loop_
_entity_poly.entity_id
_entity_poly.type
_entity_poly.pdbx_seq_one_letter_code
_entity_poly.pdbx_strand_id
1 'polypeptide(L)'
;MITLLGAIVGFLGSLVPDGVKLLRDWQDRKHELAILQLQLQQQQAGSNQRLEAIHTQADIAETAALYQTYHSGIGWVDALNGTVRPVLAYAFFVLYFVVKLLQFSLMDASWPPAISLLWQAEDQAIFAGIISFYFGQRAMSKLRQPQRWA
;
A
#
# COMPACT_ATOMS: atom_id res chain seq x y z
N MET A 1 52.45 53.47 41.64
CA MET A 1 51.41 52.41 41.73
C MET A 1 50.51 52.31 40.49
N ILE A 2 50.46 53.33 39.61
CA ILE A 2 49.65 53.34 38.38
C ILE A 2 50.16 52.31 37.33
N THR A 3 51.46 52.03 37.31
CA THR A 3 52.09 51.02 36.42
C THR A 3 51.64 49.59 36.70
N LEU A 4 51.32 49.25 37.95
CA LEU A 4 50.83 47.92 38.32
C LEU A 4 49.39 47.69 37.84
N LEU A 5 48.55 48.73 37.92
CA LEU A 5 47.18 48.70 37.40
C LEU A 5 47.17 48.63 35.86
N GLY A 6 48.06 49.36 35.19
CA GLY A 6 48.22 49.28 33.74
C GLY A 6 48.69 47.90 33.26
N ALA A 7 49.60 47.25 33.98
CA ALA A 7 50.07 45.89 33.67
C ALA A 7 48.98 44.82 33.86
N ILE A 8 48.15 44.93 34.89
CA ILE A 8 47.02 44.01 35.13
C ILE A 8 45.92 44.18 34.08
N VAL A 9 45.61 45.42 33.69
CA VAL A 9 44.62 45.70 32.64
C VAL A 9 45.12 45.23 31.27
N GLY A 10 46.41 45.39 30.97
CA GLY A 10 47.03 44.85 29.76
C GLY A 10 47.03 43.31 29.71
N PHE A 11 47.27 42.66 30.85
CA PHE A 11 47.21 41.20 30.99
C PHE A 11 45.79 40.64 30.88
N LEU A 12 44.79 41.30 31.48
CA LEU A 12 43.39 40.92 31.32
C LEU A 12 42.90 41.16 29.89
N GLY A 13 43.36 42.24 29.26
CA GLY A 13 43.08 42.54 27.85
C GLY A 13 43.61 41.47 26.88
N SER A 14 44.73 40.81 27.20
CA SER A 14 45.27 39.72 26.36
C SER A 14 44.53 38.39 26.51
N LEU A 15 43.74 38.20 27.58
CA LEU A 15 42.91 37.00 27.78
C LEU A 15 41.54 37.08 27.06
N VAL A 16 41.06 38.30 26.76
CA VAL A 16 39.82 38.52 26.00
C VAL A 16 39.83 37.84 24.62
N PRO A 17 40.85 38.00 23.76
CA PRO A 17 40.85 37.37 22.44
C PRO A 17 40.84 35.84 22.50
N ASP A 18 41.48 35.23 23.50
CA ASP A 18 41.51 33.77 23.63
C ASP A 18 40.20 33.20 24.20
N GLY A 19 39.52 33.93 25.09
CA GLY A 19 38.16 33.58 25.53
C GLY A 19 37.13 33.64 24.40
N VAL A 20 37.25 34.65 23.51
CA VAL A 20 36.39 34.77 22.32
C VAL A 20 36.64 33.64 21.32
N LYS A 21 37.90 33.22 21.12
CA LYS A 21 38.22 32.06 20.28
C LYS A 21 37.60 30.77 20.83
N LEU A 22 37.73 30.52 22.14
CA LEU A 22 37.17 29.33 22.77
C LEU A 22 35.64 29.24 22.61
N LEU A 23 34.95 30.40 22.69
CA LEU A 23 33.51 30.47 22.48
C LEU A 23 33.11 30.19 21.02
N ARG A 24 33.88 30.75 20.06
CA ARG A 24 33.67 30.49 18.62
C ARG A 24 33.91 29.03 18.28
N ASP A 25 35.01 28.45 18.76
CA ASP A 25 35.31 27.02 18.56
C ASP A 25 34.20 26.13 19.12
N TRP A 26 33.56 26.52 20.22
CA TRP A 26 32.44 25.79 20.80
C TRP A 26 31.15 25.93 19.98
N GLN A 27 30.89 27.11 19.42
CA GLN A 27 29.78 27.33 18.48
C GLN A 27 29.98 26.56 17.18
N ASP A 28 31.19 26.57 16.63
CA ASP A 28 31.54 25.87 15.39
C ASP A 28 31.38 24.35 15.56
N ARG A 29 31.89 23.79 16.66
CA ARG A 29 31.67 22.36 16.99
C ARG A 29 30.20 22.00 17.13
N LYS A 30 29.39 22.86 17.75
CA LYS A 30 27.94 22.66 17.84
C LYS A 30 27.29 22.69 16.46
N HIS A 31 27.73 23.58 15.59
CA HIS A 31 27.23 23.70 14.23
C HIS A 31 27.60 22.46 13.39
N GLU A 32 28.85 21.99 13.47
CA GLU A 32 29.31 20.75 12.82
C GLU A 32 28.50 19.54 13.31
N LEU A 33 28.30 19.40 14.62
CA LEU A 33 27.48 18.33 15.18
C LEU A 33 26.03 18.39 14.68
N ALA A 34 25.45 19.59 14.56
CA ALA A 34 24.10 19.75 14.03
C ALA A 34 24.00 19.33 12.55
N ILE A 35 25.00 19.68 11.73
CA ILE A 35 25.08 19.26 10.32
C ILE A 35 25.18 17.74 10.23
N LEU A 36 26.07 17.11 11.00
CA LEU A 36 26.22 15.66 11.03
C LEU A 36 24.92 14.96 11.46
N GLN A 37 24.22 15.51 12.46
CA GLN A 37 22.96 14.96 12.92
C GLN A 37 21.85 15.05 11.85
N LEU A 38 21.78 16.16 11.11
CA LEU A 38 20.85 16.32 9.98
C LEU A 38 21.16 15.32 8.85
N GLN A 39 22.44 15.10 8.55
CA GLN A 39 22.85 14.10 7.54
C GLN A 39 22.47 12.68 7.96
N LEU A 40 22.71 12.31 9.23
CA LEU A 40 22.29 11.01 9.78
C LEU A 40 20.77 10.84 9.71
N GLN A 41 20.00 11.87 10.04
CA GLN A 41 18.54 11.84 9.97
C GLN A 41 18.05 11.66 8.52
N GLN A 42 18.67 12.35 7.55
CA GLN A 42 18.36 12.17 6.14
C GLN A 42 18.68 10.75 5.67
N GLN A 43 19.82 10.19 6.11
CA GLN A 43 20.23 8.83 5.77
C GLN A 43 19.28 7.79 6.36
N GLN A 44 18.84 7.96 7.61
CA GLN A 44 17.85 7.10 8.26
C GLN A 44 16.50 7.14 7.52
N ALA A 45 16.02 8.34 7.17
CA ALA A 45 14.80 8.50 6.39
C ALA A 45 14.90 7.81 5.02
N GLY A 46 16.02 7.98 4.31
CA GLY A 46 16.26 7.32 3.03
C GLY A 46 16.40 5.80 3.15
N SER A 47 16.96 5.29 4.25
CA SER A 47 17.06 3.85 4.52
C SER A 47 15.67 3.22 4.70
N ASN A 48 14.77 3.88 5.44
CA ASN A 48 13.39 3.41 5.60
C ASN A 48 12.65 3.36 4.26
N GLN A 49 12.81 4.38 3.41
CA GLN A 49 12.22 4.40 2.07
C GLN A 49 12.75 3.25 1.19
N ARG A 50 14.04 2.93 1.27
CA ARG A 50 14.64 1.80 0.52
C ARG A 50 14.12 0.46 1.01
N LEU A 51 13.98 0.28 2.33
CA LEU A 51 13.40 -0.94 2.89
C LEU A 51 11.94 -1.10 2.44
N GLU A 52 11.16 -0.03 2.46
CA GLU A 52 9.78 -0.03 1.97
C GLU A 52 9.70 -0.37 0.47
N ALA A 53 10.59 0.18 -0.35
CA ALA A 53 10.68 -0.15 -1.77
C ALA A 53 11.06 -1.63 -2.00
N ILE A 54 12.00 -2.19 -1.23
CA ILE A 54 12.38 -3.60 -1.30
C ILE A 54 11.21 -4.51 -0.91
N HIS A 55 10.50 -4.18 0.17
CA HIS A 55 9.31 -4.92 0.58
C HIS A 55 8.21 -4.86 -0.48
N THR A 56 7.93 -3.68 -1.03
CA THR A 56 6.94 -3.52 -2.11
C THR A 56 7.33 -4.35 -3.35
N GLN A 57 8.61 -4.35 -3.71
CA GLN A 57 9.11 -5.13 -4.84
C GLN A 57 9.02 -6.64 -4.58
N ALA A 58 9.30 -7.08 -3.35
CA ALA A 58 9.17 -8.48 -2.94
C ALA A 58 7.70 -8.93 -2.97
N ASP A 59 6.78 -8.12 -2.48
CA ASP A 59 5.33 -8.39 -2.52
C ASP A 59 4.83 -8.48 -3.97
N ILE A 60 5.32 -7.59 -4.85
CA ILE A 60 5.02 -7.63 -6.29
C ILE A 60 5.57 -8.92 -6.91
N ALA A 61 6.80 -9.31 -6.57
CA ALA A 61 7.43 -10.52 -7.10
C ALA A 61 6.72 -11.79 -6.60
N GLU A 62 6.32 -11.84 -5.33
CA GLU A 62 5.53 -12.94 -4.76
C GLU A 62 4.15 -13.02 -5.43
N THR A 63 3.48 -11.87 -5.59
CA THR A 63 2.20 -11.81 -6.27
C THR A 63 2.33 -12.23 -7.74
N ALA A 64 3.37 -11.77 -8.43
CA ALA A 64 3.66 -12.16 -9.80
C ALA A 64 3.95 -13.67 -9.89
N ALA A 65 4.69 -14.25 -8.94
CA ALA A 65 4.97 -15.68 -8.87
C ALA A 65 3.71 -16.51 -8.56
N LEU A 66 2.83 -16.04 -7.67
CA LEU A 66 1.53 -16.67 -7.39
C LEU A 66 0.60 -16.63 -8.61
N TYR A 67 0.71 -15.60 -9.46
CA TYR A 67 -0.05 -15.48 -10.71
C TYR A 67 0.69 -16.03 -11.94
N GLN A 68 1.96 -16.44 -11.82
CA GLN A 68 2.66 -17.21 -12.84
C GLN A 68 2.07 -18.61 -12.89
N THR A 69 0.91 -18.68 -13.53
CA THR A 69 0.28 -19.93 -13.92
C THR A 69 1.14 -20.53 -15.02
N TYR A 70 1.58 -21.77 -14.83
CA TYR A 70 2.40 -22.57 -15.73
C TYR A 70 2.16 -22.22 -17.21
N HIS A 71 3.08 -21.46 -17.82
CA HIS A 71 3.01 -21.16 -19.25
C HIS A 71 3.37 -22.42 -20.02
N SER A 72 2.36 -23.07 -20.59
CA SER A 72 2.53 -24.27 -21.41
C SER A 72 3.29 -24.02 -22.72
N GLY A 73 3.60 -22.74 -23.03
CA GLY A 73 4.26 -22.30 -24.25
C GLY A 73 3.31 -22.23 -25.46
N ILE A 74 2.04 -22.56 -25.27
CA ILE A 74 1.03 -22.64 -26.33
C ILE A 74 -0.03 -21.55 -26.08
N GLY A 75 0.07 -20.44 -26.80
CA GLY A 75 -0.74 -19.23 -26.56
C GLY A 75 -2.26 -19.44 -26.58
N TRP A 76 -2.77 -20.43 -27.31
CA TRP A 76 -4.20 -20.74 -27.32
C TRP A 76 -4.65 -21.52 -26.07
N VAL A 77 -3.79 -22.35 -25.47
CA VAL A 77 -4.10 -23.11 -24.24
C VAL A 77 -4.08 -22.17 -23.04
N ASP A 78 -3.09 -21.29 -22.96
CA ASP A 78 -3.00 -20.32 -21.86
C ASP A 78 -4.11 -19.25 -21.95
N ALA A 79 -4.49 -18.82 -23.16
CA ALA A 79 -5.66 -17.98 -23.38
C ALA A 79 -6.96 -18.71 -23.00
N LEU A 80 -7.11 -19.99 -23.38
CA LEU A 80 -8.26 -20.80 -22.99
C LEU A 80 -8.33 -20.91 -21.46
N ASN A 81 -7.22 -21.22 -20.79
CA ASN A 81 -7.15 -21.35 -19.34
C ASN A 81 -7.46 -20.02 -18.62
N GLY A 82 -6.98 -18.89 -19.15
CA GLY A 82 -7.37 -17.55 -18.70
C GLY A 82 -8.86 -17.27 -18.86
N THR A 83 -9.52 -17.87 -19.86
CA THR A 83 -10.96 -17.75 -20.09
C THR A 83 -11.82 -18.78 -19.35
N VAL A 84 -11.28 -19.88 -18.82
CA VAL A 84 -12.08 -20.93 -18.14
C VAL A 84 -12.87 -20.35 -16.97
N ARG A 85 -12.28 -19.46 -16.18
CA ARG A 85 -12.95 -18.82 -15.03
C ARG A 85 -14.14 -17.95 -15.49
N PRO A 86 -13.99 -17.01 -16.45
CA PRO A 86 -15.11 -16.31 -17.07
C PRO A 86 -16.15 -17.23 -17.74
N VAL A 87 -15.70 -18.23 -18.50
CA VAL A 87 -16.58 -19.11 -19.28
C VAL A 87 -17.47 -19.93 -18.37
N LEU A 88 -16.94 -20.50 -17.28
CA LEU A 88 -17.75 -21.22 -16.30
C LEU A 88 -18.77 -20.29 -15.64
N ALA A 89 -18.38 -19.07 -15.26
CA ALA A 89 -19.31 -18.10 -14.68
C ALA A 89 -20.45 -17.78 -15.66
N TYR A 90 -20.15 -17.49 -16.92
CA TYR A 90 -21.17 -17.24 -17.94
C TYR A 90 -22.04 -18.47 -18.19
N ALA A 91 -21.48 -19.67 -18.24
CA ALA A 91 -22.23 -20.91 -18.43
C ALA A 91 -23.24 -21.15 -17.29
N PHE A 92 -22.83 -20.94 -16.03
CA PHE A 92 -23.73 -21.05 -14.88
C PHE A 92 -24.82 -19.97 -14.90
N PHE A 93 -24.50 -18.73 -15.28
CA PHE A 93 -25.50 -17.67 -15.43
C PHE A 93 -26.51 -17.97 -16.53
N VAL A 94 -26.05 -18.43 -17.69
CA VAL A 94 -26.92 -18.79 -18.82
C VAL A 94 -27.81 -19.97 -18.46
N LEU A 95 -27.25 -21.01 -17.83
CA LEU A 95 -28.02 -22.16 -17.37
C LEU A 95 -29.10 -21.73 -16.36
N TYR A 96 -28.73 -20.91 -15.37
CA TYR A 96 -29.65 -20.38 -14.38
C TYR A 96 -30.77 -19.55 -15.03
N PHE A 97 -30.43 -18.69 -16.00
CA PHE A 97 -31.41 -17.91 -16.75
C PHE A 97 -32.40 -18.79 -17.52
N VAL A 98 -31.90 -19.82 -18.21
CA VAL A 98 -32.76 -20.78 -18.93
C VAL A 98 -33.68 -21.52 -17.97
N VAL A 99 -33.18 -21.98 -16.82
CA VAL A 99 -34.01 -22.67 -15.80
C VAL A 99 -35.11 -21.74 -15.27
N LYS A 100 -34.81 -20.46 -15.01
CA LYS A 100 -35.83 -19.49 -14.57
C LYS A 100 -36.85 -19.17 -15.66
N LEU A 101 -36.45 -19.12 -16.94
CA LEU A 101 -37.39 -18.98 -18.06
C LEU A 101 -38.32 -20.19 -18.17
N LEU A 102 -37.80 -21.41 -18.03
CA LEU A 102 -38.61 -22.62 -18.01
C LEU A 102 -39.57 -22.62 -16.82
N GLN A 103 -39.09 -22.23 -15.63
CA GLN A 103 -39.94 -22.12 -14.43
C GLN A 103 -41.07 -21.10 -14.62
N PHE A 104 -40.80 -19.95 -15.25
CA PHE A 104 -41.82 -18.96 -15.60
C PHE A 104 -42.83 -19.53 -16.62
N SER A 105 -42.36 -20.27 -17.63
CA SER A 105 -43.25 -20.86 -18.64
C SER A 105 -44.20 -21.94 -18.09
N LEU A 106 -43.84 -22.56 -16.96
CA LEU A 106 -44.65 -23.57 -16.28
C LEU A 106 -45.58 -22.96 -15.21
N MET A 107 -45.47 -21.65 -14.94
CA MET A 107 -46.33 -20.95 -14.00
C MET A 107 -47.53 -20.33 -14.73
N ASP A 108 -48.73 -20.61 -14.24
CA ASP A 108 -49.96 -19.91 -14.65
C ASP A 108 -50.08 -18.51 -14.00
N ALA A 109 -48.96 -17.78 -13.90
CA ALA A 109 -48.88 -16.48 -13.26
C ALA A 109 -48.53 -15.41 -14.29
N SER A 110 -49.32 -14.34 -14.34
CA SER A 110 -48.98 -13.16 -15.15
C SER A 110 -47.83 -12.37 -14.52
N TRP A 111 -47.09 -11.66 -15.35
CA TRP A 111 -46.21 -10.58 -14.90
C TRP A 111 -47.08 -9.44 -14.37
N PRO A 112 -46.81 -8.78 -13.21
CA PRO A 112 -45.62 -8.86 -12.34
C PRO A 112 -45.57 -9.86 -11.15
N PRO A 113 -46.66 -10.43 -10.60
CA PRO A 113 -46.58 -11.24 -9.37
C PRO A 113 -45.70 -12.49 -9.51
N ALA A 114 -45.48 -12.99 -10.73
CA ALA A 114 -44.54 -14.07 -11.00
C ALA A 114 -43.10 -13.76 -10.56
N ILE A 115 -42.67 -12.49 -10.60
CA ILE A 115 -41.29 -12.10 -10.22
C ILE A 115 -41.04 -12.38 -8.74
N SER A 116 -41.98 -11.99 -7.86
CA SER A 116 -41.86 -12.25 -6.42
C SER A 116 -41.88 -13.74 -6.07
N LEU A 117 -42.46 -14.58 -6.93
CA LEU A 117 -42.49 -16.02 -6.74
C LEU A 117 -41.23 -16.71 -7.28
N LEU A 118 -40.67 -16.19 -8.37
CA LEU A 118 -39.45 -16.67 -9.02
C LEU A 118 -38.15 -16.18 -8.36
N TRP A 119 -38.20 -15.04 -7.66
CA TRP A 119 -37.05 -14.41 -7.02
C TRP A 119 -37.08 -14.64 -5.50
N GLN A 120 -36.58 -15.80 -5.08
CA GLN A 120 -36.59 -16.23 -3.69
C GLN A 120 -35.31 -15.84 -2.94
N ALA A 121 -35.29 -16.10 -1.63
CA ALA A 121 -34.14 -15.77 -0.78
C ALA A 121 -32.88 -16.55 -1.20
N GLU A 122 -33.05 -17.76 -1.71
CA GLU A 122 -31.99 -18.63 -2.23
C GLU A 122 -31.33 -18.01 -3.47
N ASP A 123 -32.13 -17.43 -4.38
CA ASP A 123 -31.66 -16.74 -5.58
C ASP A 123 -30.86 -15.49 -5.21
N GLN A 124 -31.34 -14.74 -4.22
CA GLN A 124 -30.65 -13.57 -3.68
C GLN A 124 -29.31 -13.95 -3.04
N ALA A 125 -29.25 -15.06 -2.29
CA ALA A 125 -28.03 -15.55 -1.68
C ALA A 125 -26.99 -15.98 -2.73
N ILE A 126 -27.42 -16.66 -3.80
CA ILE A 126 -26.56 -17.04 -4.92
C ILE A 126 -26.00 -15.79 -5.61
N PHE A 127 -26.84 -14.80 -5.92
CA PHE A 127 -26.40 -13.54 -6.53
C PHE A 127 -25.46 -12.74 -5.62
N ALA A 128 -25.76 -12.66 -4.32
CA ALA A 128 -24.90 -12.02 -3.34
C ALA A 128 -23.53 -12.71 -3.24
N GLY A 129 -23.50 -14.05 -3.30
CA GLY A 129 -22.28 -14.84 -3.34
C GLY A 129 -21.43 -14.56 -4.59
N ILE A 130 -22.07 -14.50 -5.76
CA ILE A 130 -21.39 -14.21 -7.03
C ILE A 130 -20.84 -12.78 -7.06
N ILE A 131 -21.63 -11.79 -6.62
CA ILE A 131 -21.19 -10.38 -6.51
C ILE A 131 -20.03 -10.29 -5.53
N SER A 132 -20.11 -10.96 -4.38
CA SER A 132 -19.03 -11.00 -3.38
C SER A 132 -17.78 -11.69 -3.91
N PHE A 133 -17.90 -12.71 -4.75
CA PHE A 133 -16.75 -13.35 -5.37
C PHE A 133 -16.06 -12.41 -6.37
N TYR A 134 -16.81 -11.74 -7.24
CA TYR A 134 -16.26 -10.88 -8.29
C TYR A 134 -15.74 -9.54 -7.77
N PHE A 135 -16.46 -8.92 -6.83
CA PHE A 135 -16.09 -7.63 -6.24
C PHE A 135 -15.31 -7.76 -4.94
N GLY A 136 -15.45 -8.85 -4.20
CA GLY A 136 -14.71 -9.10 -2.97
C GLY A 136 -13.22 -9.30 -3.22
N GLN A 137 -12.81 -9.88 -4.35
CA GLN A 137 -11.38 -9.94 -4.71
C GLN A 137 -10.75 -8.54 -4.93
N ARG A 138 -11.50 -7.59 -5.51
CA ARG A 138 -11.07 -6.19 -5.68
C ARG A 138 -11.14 -5.37 -4.39
N ALA A 139 -12.08 -5.68 -3.49
CA ALA A 139 -12.17 -5.05 -2.17
C ALA A 139 -11.07 -5.57 -1.23
N MET A 140 -10.78 -6.87 -1.25
CA MET A 140 -9.73 -7.50 -0.44
C MET A 140 -8.32 -7.09 -0.89
N SER A 141 -8.09 -6.81 -2.18
CA SER A 141 -6.79 -6.26 -2.63
C SER A 141 -6.50 -4.86 -2.06
N LYS A 142 -7.54 -4.07 -1.71
CA LYS A 142 -7.38 -2.78 -1.03
C LYS A 142 -7.24 -2.93 0.49
N LEU A 143 -7.92 -3.90 1.10
CA LEU A 143 -7.80 -4.19 2.53
C LEU A 143 -6.46 -4.83 2.92
N ARG A 144 -5.80 -5.52 1.98
CA ARG A 144 -4.45 -6.08 2.17
C ARG A 144 -3.34 -5.03 2.09
N GLN A 145 -3.65 -3.78 1.72
CA GLN A 145 -2.79 -2.65 2.04
C GLN A 145 -3.14 -2.20 3.45
N PRO A 146 -2.38 -2.57 4.50
CA PRO A 146 -2.61 -1.98 5.81
C PRO A 146 -2.47 -0.46 5.62
N GLN A 147 -3.56 0.26 5.84
CA GLN A 147 -3.53 1.73 5.96
C GLN A 147 -2.64 2.05 7.16
N ARG A 148 -1.34 2.24 6.90
CA ARG A 148 -0.40 2.77 7.89
C ARG A 148 -0.40 4.29 7.74
N TRP A 149 -1.47 4.90 8.24
CA TRP A 149 -1.52 6.34 8.51
C TRP A 149 -1.93 6.55 9.97
N ALA A 150 -0.90 6.61 10.83
CA ALA A 150 -0.71 7.57 11.91
C ALA A 150 0.61 7.22 12.61
#